data_AF-U1KP13-F1
#
_entry.id   AF-U1KP13-F1
#
_cell.length_a   1.000
_cell.length_b   1.000
_cell.length_c   1.000
_cell.angle_alpha   90.00
_cell.angle_beta   90.00
_cell.angle_gamma   90.00
#
_symmetry.space_group_name_H-M   'P 1'
#
loop_
_entity.id
_entity.type
_entity.pdbx_description
1 polymer ?
#
loop_
_entity_poly.entity_id
_entity_poly.type
_entity_poly.pdbx_seq_one_letter_code
_entity_poly.pdbx_strand_id
1 'polypeptide(L)'
;MEMENIIFNGIVVGKKLKQAQVQLPNIDLKNTTVASPNAQLIGNIWWLPKDESFTITANAEGLPDGGLMVMVERVINATQPVDDIRFVANIKDGVVTMQGKFEQSGNYIITAERLNAGLERIGAPFRLAFDTLEFDAYVDPANNAV
;
A
#
# COMPACT_ATOMS: atom_id res chain seq x y z
N MET A 1 -11.65 -30.69 14.34
CA MET A 1 -10.73 -29.92 15.20
C MET A 1 -9.42 -30.69 15.27
N GLU A 2 -8.34 -30.11 14.74
CA GLU A 2 -7.01 -30.74 14.73
C GLU A 2 -6.29 -30.37 16.04
N MET A 3 -5.64 -31.35 16.68
CA MET A 3 -4.87 -31.15 17.91
C MET A 3 -3.40 -31.44 17.66
N GLU A 4 -2.52 -30.63 18.24
CA GLU A 4 -1.07 -30.86 18.19
C GLU A 4 -0.55 -31.29 19.57
N ASN A 5 0.42 -32.20 19.57
CA ASN A 5 1.02 -32.72 20.80
C ASN A 5 1.91 -31.64 21.42
N ILE A 6 1.78 -31.47 22.74
CA ILE A 6 2.75 -30.74 23.55
C ILE A 6 3.82 -31.74 23.95
N ILE A 7 5.06 -31.53 23.54
CA ILE A 7 6.17 -32.45 23.79
C ILE A 7 7.15 -31.83 24.80
N PHE A 8 7.48 -32.59 25.85
CA PHE A 8 8.51 -32.26 26.83
C PHE A 8 9.47 -33.45 26.95
N ASN A 9 10.76 -33.25 26.65
CA ASN A 9 11.78 -34.32 26.62
C ASN A 9 11.37 -35.56 25.80
N GLY A 10 10.72 -35.37 24.66
CA GLY A 10 10.24 -36.47 23.80
C GLY A 10 8.97 -37.17 24.29
N ILE A 11 8.41 -36.76 25.43
CA ILE A 11 7.17 -37.29 25.99
C ILE A 11 6.02 -36.34 25.66
N VAL A 12 4.92 -36.89 25.15
CA VAL A 12 3.67 -36.12 24.96
C VAL A 12 3.07 -35.84 26.34
N VAL A 13 3.11 -34.58 26.76
CA VAL A 13 2.59 -34.11 28.06
C VAL A 13 1.20 -33.50 27.97
N GLY A 14 0.67 -33.35 26.75
CA GLY A 14 -0.68 -32.84 26.53
C GLY A 14 -0.98 -32.68 25.05
N LYS A 15 -2.20 -32.22 24.76
CA LYS A 15 -2.62 -31.79 23.44
C LYS A 15 -3.13 -30.37 23.54
N LYS A 16 -2.68 -29.49 22.65
CA LYS A 16 -3.30 -28.17 22.45
C LYS A 16 -4.10 -28.18 21.16
N LEU A 17 -5.14 -27.36 21.12
CA LEU A 17 -5.81 -27.04 19.86
C LEU A 17 -4.76 -26.45 18.93
N LYS A 18 -4.61 -27.03 17.74
CA LYS A 18 -3.82 -26.43 16.69
C LYS A 18 -4.56 -25.15 16.32
N GLN A 19 -3.98 -24.00 16.62
CA GLN A 19 -4.56 -22.72 16.23
C GLN A 19 -4.58 -22.73 14.70
N ALA A 20 -5.77 -22.77 14.11
CA ALA A 20 -5.88 -22.58 12.68
C ALA A 20 -5.33 -21.18 12.39
N GLN A 21 -4.25 -21.09 11.61
CA GLN A 21 -3.87 -19.81 11.05
C GLN A 21 -5.08 -19.33 10.26
N VAL A 22 -5.73 -18.26 10.75
CA VAL A 22 -6.81 -17.62 10.02
C VAL A 22 -6.17 -17.07 8.76
N GLN A 23 -6.39 -17.77 7.64
CA GLN A 23 -5.92 -17.30 6.36
C GLN A 23 -6.83 -16.14 5.95
N LEU A 24 -6.33 -14.92 6.12
CA LEU A 24 -7.06 -13.72 5.74
C LEU A 24 -7.24 -13.69 4.22
N PRO A 25 -8.40 -13.26 3.70
CA PRO A 25 -8.58 -13.04 2.29
C PRO A 25 -7.54 -12.04 1.78
N ASN A 26 -6.95 -12.35 0.64
CA ASN A 26 -6.02 -11.48 -0.06
C ASN A 26 -6.77 -10.81 -1.21
N ILE A 27 -6.87 -9.48 -1.15
CA ILE A 27 -7.60 -8.65 -2.11
C ILE A 27 -6.57 -8.06 -3.08
N ASP A 28 -6.68 -8.43 -4.35
CA ASP A 28 -5.80 -7.89 -5.38
C ASP A 28 -6.26 -6.48 -5.77
N LEU A 29 -5.35 -5.50 -5.74
CA LEU A 29 -5.57 -4.21 -6.40
C LEU A 29 -5.05 -4.29 -7.83
N LYS A 30 -5.95 -4.13 -8.80
CA LYS A 30 -5.66 -4.31 -10.23
C LYS A 30 -5.95 -3.06 -11.03
N ASN A 31 -5.40 -2.99 -12.24
CA ASN A 31 -5.63 -1.89 -13.18
C ASN A 31 -5.36 -0.51 -12.54
N THR A 32 -4.28 -0.44 -11.77
CA THR A 32 -3.84 0.80 -11.13
C THR A 32 -3.52 1.84 -12.19
N THR A 33 -4.13 3.01 -12.09
CA THR A 33 -3.87 4.15 -12.98
C THR A 33 -3.58 5.40 -12.16
N VAL A 34 -2.66 6.21 -12.67
CA VAL A 34 -2.31 7.52 -12.12
C VAL A 34 -2.70 8.57 -13.15
N ALA A 35 -3.50 9.54 -12.74
CA ALA A 35 -3.96 10.64 -13.57
C ALA A 35 -3.46 11.97 -12.99
N SER A 36 -2.74 12.73 -13.81
CA SER A 36 -2.24 14.08 -13.52
C SER A 36 -2.02 14.80 -14.86
N PRO A 37 -2.13 16.14 -14.92
CA PRO A 37 -1.89 16.88 -16.17
C PRO A 37 -0.53 16.58 -16.82
N ASN A 38 0.52 16.40 -16.02
CA ASN A 38 1.88 16.17 -16.49
C ASN A 38 2.42 14.78 -16.10
N ALA A 39 1.55 13.83 -15.77
CA ALA A 39 1.97 12.46 -15.46
C ALA A 39 2.63 11.77 -16.67
N GLN A 40 3.79 11.17 -16.43
CA GLN A 40 4.45 10.30 -17.41
C GLN A 40 4.85 8.98 -16.76
N LEU A 41 4.55 7.87 -17.41
CA LEU A 41 5.05 6.56 -16.97
C LEU A 41 6.32 6.23 -17.75
N ILE A 42 7.47 6.27 -17.07
CA ILE A 42 8.77 5.92 -17.65
C ILE A 42 9.23 4.59 -17.08
N GLY A 43 9.15 3.53 -17.89
CA GLY A 43 9.29 2.16 -17.38
C GLY A 43 8.14 1.86 -16.41
N ASN A 44 8.48 1.64 -15.13
CA ASN A 44 7.51 1.39 -14.05
C ASN A 44 7.40 2.55 -13.05
N ILE A 45 8.02 3.70 -13.36
CA ILE A 45 8.08 4.86 -12.46
C ILE A 45 7.21 5.98 -13.01
N TRP A 46 6.28 6.47 -12.20
CA TRP A 46 5.46 7.62 -12.52
C TRP A 46 6.19 8.92 -12.22
N TRP A 47 6.53 9.66 -13.26
CA TRP A 47 7.08 11.00 -13.14
C TRP A 47 5.95 12.01 -13.03
N LEU A 48 5.98 12.81 -11.98
CA LEU A 48 4.97 13.82 -11.67
C LEU A 48 5.67 15.10 -11.17
N PRO A 49 5.24 16.30 -11.57
CA PRO A 49 5.69 17.50 -10.90
C PRO A 49 5.33 17.47 -9.42
N LYS A 50 6.26 17.89 -8.56
CA LYS A 50 5.90 18.25 -7.18
C LYS A 50 4.84 19.35 -7.21
N ASP A 51 4.01 19.38 -6.17
CA ASP A 51 2.85 20.26 -6.00
C ASP A 51 1.68 20.05 -6.97
N GLU A 52 1.86 19.27 -8.05
CA GLU A 52 0.76 18.91 -8.95
C GLU A 52 -0.16 17.89 -8.28
N SER A 53 -1.47 18.12 -8.39
CA SER A 53 -2.47 17.19 -7.88
C SER A 53 -2.63 16.00 -8.81
N PHE A 54 -2.57 14.81 -8.24
CA PHE A 54 -2.79 13.55 -8.94
C PHE A 54 -3.98 12.80 -8.35
N THR A 55 -4.55 11.89 -9.15
CA THR A 55 -5.52 10.88 -8.71
C THR A 55 -4.98 9.50 -9.03
N ILE A 56 -5.02 8.59 -8.05
CA ILE A 56 -4.74 7.17 -8.23
C ILE A 56 -6.05 6.41 -8.12
N THR A 57 -6.31 5.51 -9.06
CA THR A 57 -7.43 4.57 -8.98
C THR A 57 -6.95 3.14 -9.16
N ALA A 58 -7.59 2.19 -8.48
CA ALA A 58 -7.38 0.76 -8.68
C ALA A 58 -8.69 -0.01 -8.43
N ASN A 59 -8.88 -1.11 -9.15
CA ASN A 59 -9.96 -2.05 -8.91
C ASN A 59 -9.63 -2.87 -7.66
N ALA A 60 -10.59 -3.02 -6.75
CA ALA A 60 -10.45 -3.64 -5.44
C ALA A 60 -11.65 -4.55 -5.13
N GLU A 61 -11.89 -5.53 -6.00
CA GLU A 61 -13.01 -6.46 -5.84
C GLU A 61 -12.94 -7.19 -4.49
N GLY A 62 -14.03 -7.14 -3.72
CA GLY A 62 -14.12 -7.75 -2.40
C GLY A 62 -13.66 -6.85 -1.24
N LEU A 63 -13.17 -5.64 -1.50
CA LEU A 63 -12.89 -4.65 -0.47
C LEU A 63 -14.19 -3.90 -0.08
N PRO A 64 -14.54 -3.83 1.22
CA PRO A 64 -15.73 -3.08 1.65
C PRO A 64 -15.59 -1.58 1.39
N ASP A 65 -16.70 -0.93 1.05
CA ASP A 65 -16.79 0.53 0.97
C ASP A 65 -16.32 1.19 2.26
N GLY A 66 -15.60 2.30 2.14
CA GLY A 66 -15.05 3.02 3.29
C GLY A 66 -13.78 3.81 2.98
N GLY A 67 -12.99 4.08 4.02
CA GLY A 67 -11.72 4.80 3.91
C GLY A 67 -10.54 3.88 4.16
N LEU A 68 -9.50 4.01 3.36
CA LEU A 68 -8.20 3.35 3.55
C LEU A 68 -7.11 4.41 3.70
N MET A 69 -6.43 4.42 4.84
CA MET A 69 -5.24 5.25 5.01
C MET A 69 -4.07 4.63 4.24
N VAL A 70 -3.62 5.30 3.19
CA VAL A 70 -2.49 4.90 2.36
C VAL A 70 -1.25 5.66 2.81
N MET A 71 -0.22 4.93 3.22
CA MET A 71 1.11 5.47 3.46
C MET A 71 1.93 5.44 2.18
N VAL A 72 2.50 6.59 1.83
CA VAL A 72 3.40 6.76 0.69
C VAL A 72 4.76 7.15 1.25
N GLU A 73 5.74 6.29 1.10
CA GLU A 73 7.06 6.46 1.71
C GLU A 73 7.99 7.19 0.74
N ARG A 74 8.62 8.27 1.19
CA ARG A 74 9.72 8.90 0.46
C ARG A 74 10.99 8.10 0.75
N VAL A 75 11.70 7.71 -0.28
CA VAL A 75 12.86 6.82 -0.17
C VAL A 75 14.14 7.45 -0.71
N ILE A 76 15.28 7.00 -0.17
CA ILE A 76 16.61 7.18 -0.73
C ILE A 76 17.20 5.80 -1.06
N ASN A 77 18.26 5.76 -1.88
CA ASN A 77 18.90 4.50 -2.26
C ASN A 77 17.89 3.45 -2.79
N ALA A 78 16.92 3.91 -3.58
CA ALA A 78 15.78 3.17 -4.14
C ALA A 78 14.74 2.62 -3.13
N THR A 79 15.10 2.23 -1.90
CA THR A 79 14.16 1.53 -1.01
C THR A 79 14.19 1.94 0.45
N GLN A 80 15.14 2.78 0.88
CA GLN A 80 15.28 3.15 2.29
C GLN A 80 14.33 4.31 2.63
N PRO A 81 13.28 4.10 3.46
CA PRO A 81 12.36 5.18 3.82
C PRO A 81 13.05 6.26 4.66
N VAL A 82 12.79 7.53 4.34
CA VAL A 82 13.28 8.70 5.08
C VAL A 82 12.15 9.60 5.59
N ASP A 83 10.96 9.49 5.00
CA ASP A 83 9.77 10.25 5.34
C ASP A 83 8.51 9.51 4.84
N ASP A 84 7.32 9.87 5.33
CA ASP A 84 6.06 9.33 4.82
C ASP A 84 4.95 10.38 4.74
N ILE A 85 4.14 10.30 3.69
CA ILE A 85 2.92 11.10 3.51
C ILE A 85 1.73 10.16 3.57
N ARG A 86 0.64 10.62 4.20
CA ARG A 86 -0.57 9.81 4.40
C ARG A 86 -1.75 10.42 3.66
N PHE A 87 -2.38 9.63 2.81
CA PHE A 87 -3.59 9.99 2.09
C PHE A 87 -4.74 9.10 2.54
N VAL A 88 -5.96 9.63 2.54
CA VAL A 88 -7.16 8.81 2.71
C VAL A 88 -7.68 8.47 1.33
N ALA A 89 -7.61 7.20 0.97
CA ALA A 89 -8.28 6.67 -0.21
C ALA A 89 -9.73 6.33 0.12
N ASN A 90 -10.63 6.67 -0.79
CA ASN A 90 -12.04 6.30 -0.74
C ASN A 90 -12.25 4.99 -1.51
N ILE A 91 -12.88 4.02 -0.86
CA ILE A 91 -13.30 2.76 -1.46
C ILE A 91 -14.79 2.86 -1.71
N LYS A 92 -15.20 2.71 -2.95
CA LYS A 92 -16.60 2.69 -3.32
C LYS A 92 -16.84 1.79 -4.52
N ASP A 93 -17.84 0.92 -4.43
CA ASP A 93 -18.29 0.06 -5.52
C ASP A 93 -17.13 -0.76 -6.14
N GLY A 94 -16.23 -1.26 -5.28
CA GLY A 94 -15.07 -2.05 -5.70
C GLY A 94 -13.93 -1.25 -6.36
N VAL A 95 -13.91 0.07 -6.21
CA VAL A 95 -12.83 0.94 -6.70
C VAL A 95 -12.21 1.72 -5.55
N VAL A 96 -10.88 1.65 -5.43
CA VAL A 96 -10.08 2.50 -4.54
C VAL A 96 -9.71 3.76 -5.32
N THR A 97 -10.01 4.93 -4.77
CA THR A 97 -9.62 6.25 -5.32
C THR A 97 -8.86 7.05 -4.27
N MET A 98 -7.66 7.50 -4.60
CA MET A 98 -6.82 8.35 -3.75
C MET A 98 -6.47 9.63 -4.51
N GLN A 99 -6.59 10.78 -3.84
CA GLN A 99 -6.16 12.07 -4.39
C GLN A 99 -5.06 12.64 -3.52
N GLY A 100 -4.07 13.26 -4.13
CA GLY A 100 -2.92 13.76 -3.42
C GLY A 100 -2.04 14.68 -4.26
N LYS A 101 -0.95 15.14 -3.64
CA LYS A 101 0.16 15.86 -4.27
C LYS A 101 1.44 15.58 -3.49
N PHE A 102 2.60 15.64 -4.14
CA PHE A 102 3.89 15.53 -3.47
C PHE A 102 4.43 16.92 -3.14
N GLU A 103 4.65 17.23 -1.87
CA GLU A 103 5.12 18.57 -1.44
C GLU A 103 6.64 18.75 -1.58
N GLN A 104 7.38 17.63 -1.63
CA GLN A 104 8.82 17.60 -1.80
C GLN A 104 9.16 16.83 -3.07
N SER A 105 10.29 17.18 -3.69
CA SER A 105 10.84 16.36 -4.76
C SER A 105 11.52 15.11 -4.20
N GLY A 106 11.53 14.03 -4.98
CA GLY A 106 12.23 12.79 -4.64
C GLY A 106 11.46 11.55 -5.07
N ASN A 107 12.00 10.39 -4.69
CA ASN A 107 11.40 9.11 -5.01
C ASN A 107 10.41 8.69 -3.93
N TYR A 108 9.23 8.25 -4.34
CA TYR A 108 8.17 7.79 -3.46
C TYR A 108 7.70 6.40 -3.85
N ILE A 109 7.37 5.57 -2.87
CA ILE A 109 6.83 4.23 -3.09
C ILE A 109 5.56 3.98 -2.28
N ILE A 110 4.68 3.15 -2.85
CA ILE A 110 3.55 2.54 -2.15
C ILE A 110 3.72 1.03 -2.28
N THR A 111 3.85 0.34 -1.15
CA THR A 111 4.06 -1.11 -1.12
C THR A 111 2.92 -1.82 -0.39
N ALA A 112 2.56 -3.00 -0.89
CA ALA A 112 1.60 -3.87 -0.21
C ALA A 112 2.09 -4.26 1.19
N GLU A 113 3.39 -4.50 1.35
CA GLU A 113 4.02 -4.81 2.64
C GLU A 113 3.73 -3.73 3.68
N ARG A 114 4.00 -2.46 3.36
CA ARG A 114 3.84 -1.36 4.31
C ARG A 114 2.38 -1.13 4.71
N LEU A 115 1.46 -1.20 3.73
CA LEU A 115 0.03 -1.07 3.99
C LEU A 115 -0.48 -2.24 4.83
N ASN A 116 -0.12 -3.47 4.48
CA ASN A 116 -0.52 -4.67 5.22
C ASN A 116 0.01 -4.67 6.66
N ALA A 117 1.24 -4.18 6.90
CA ALA A 117 1.75 -4.01 8.25
C ALA A 117 0.92 -3.01 9.08
N GLY A 118 0.34 -1.98 8.45
CA GLY A 118 -0.61 -1.07 9.08
C GLY A 118 -1.96 -1.74 9.37
N LEU A 119 -2.50 -2.44 8.38
CA LEU A 119 -3.76 -3.18 8.47
C LEU A 119 -3.73 -4.28 9.55
N GLU A 120 -2.62 -5.00 9.66
CA GLU A 120 -2.41 -6.04 10.67
C GLU A 120 -2.43 -5.47 12.09
N ARG A 121 -1.83 -4.29 12.31
CA ARG A 121 -1.83 -3.61 13.61
C ARG A 121 -3.22 -3.21 14.10
N ILE A 122 -4.15 -2.97 13.18
CA ILE A 122 -5.55 -2.63 13.49
C ILE A 122 -6.48 -3.84 13.42
N GLY A 123 -5.94 -5.04 13.18
CA GLY A 123 -6.73 -6.27 13.08
C GLY A 123 -7.66 -6.32 11.87
N ALA A 124 -7.27 -5.71 10.75
CA ALA A 124 -8.06 -5.75 9.53
C ALA A 124 -8.31 -7.20 9.07
N PRO A 125 -9.52 -7.54 8.60
CA PRO A 125 -9.88 -8.91 8.26
C PRO A 125 -9.45 -9.31 6.85
N PHE A 126 -8.46 -8.64 6.26
CA PHE A 126 -7.97 -8.87 4.90
C PHE A 126 -6.51 -8.43 4.75
N ARG A 127 -5.90 -8.82 3.63
CA ARG A 127 -4.63 -8.29 3.12
C ARG A 127 -4.82 -7.74 1.72
N LEU A 128 -3.96 -6.83 1.31
CA LEU A 128 -3.91 -6.26 -0.02
C LEU A 128 -2.72 -6.87 -0.79
N ALA A 129 -2.90 -7.12 -2.09
CA ALA A 129 -1.82 -7.52 -2.98
C ALA A 129 -1.81 -6.66 -4.24
N PHE A 130 -0.65 -6.09 -4.54
CA PHE A 130 -0.40 -5.25 -5.71
C PHE A 130 1.11 -5.06 -5.88
N ASP A 131 1.52 -4.75 -7.10
CA ASP A 131 2.91 -4.41 -7.40
C ASP A 131 3.26 -3.05 -6.79
N THR A 132 4.52 -2.85 -6.40
CA THR A 132 4.97 -1.55 -5.89
C THR A 132 4.68 -0.44 -6.90
N LEU A 133 3.96 0.60 -6.46
CA LEU A 133 3.86 1.83 -7.23
C LEU A 133 5.05 2.71 -6.86
N GLU A 134 5.80 3.15 -7.86
CA GLU A 134 6.94 4.05 -7.70
C GLU A 134 6.69 5.37 -8.41
N PHE A 135 7.10 6.46 -7.77
CA PHE A 135 6.99 7.81 -8.29
C PHE A 135 8.32 8.54 -8.20
N ASP A 136 8.58 9.39 -9.19
CA ASP A 136 9.61 10.42 -9.14
C ASP A 136 8.93 11.79 -9.17
N ALA A 137 8.86 12.43 -8.00
CA ALA A 137 8.33 13.76 -7.87
C ALA A 137 9.42 14.76 -8.25
N TYR A 138 9.32 15.37 -9.42
CA TYR A 138 10.34 16.26 -9.94
C TYR A 138 9.96 17.73 -9.80
N VAL A 139 10.97 18.60 -9.87
CA VAL A 139 10.78 20.04 -9.87
C VAL A 139 10.51 20.49 -11.30
N ASP A 140 9.30 20.99 -11.58
CA ASP A 140 8.98 21.57 -12.88
C ASP A 140 9.50 23.02 -12.98
N PRO A 141 10.42 23.33 -13.92
CA PRO A 141 10.91 24.68 -14.14
C PRO A 141 9.80 25.71 -14.39
N ALA A 142 8.66 25.30 -14.98
CA ALA A 142 7.53 26.19 -15.24
C ALA A 142 6.77 26.59 -13.96
N ASN A 143 6.80 25.75 -12.92
CA ASN A 143 6.14 26.00 -11.63
C ASN A 143 7.06 26.65 -10.59
N ASN A 144 8.34 26.87 -10.94
CA ASN A 144 9.37 27.40 -10.06
C ASN A 144 9.67 28.89 -10.27
N ALA A 145 8.94 29.57 -11.15
CA ALA A 145 9.03 31.01 -11.30
C ALA A 145 8.26 31.69 -10.15
N VAL A 146 8.92 31.83 -8.99
CA VAL A 146 8.49 32.73 -7.89
C VAL A 146 9.61 33.72 -7.61
#